data_AF-A0A953U762-F1
#
_entry.id   AF-A0A953U762-F1
#
_cell.length_a   1.000
_cell.length_b   1.000
_cell.length_c   1.000
_cell.angle_alpha   90.00
_cell.angle_beta   90.00
_cell.angle_gamma   90.00
#
_symmetry.space_group_name_H-M   'P 1'
#
loop_
_entity.id
_entity.type
_entity.pdbx_description
1 polymer ?
#
loop_
_entity_poly.entity_id
_entity_poly.type
_entity_poly.pdbx_seq_one_letter_code
_entity_poly.pdbx_strand_id
1 'polypeptide(L)'
;MFNLRFSPLPVVLALSSLCSSCLFKKSPRSFTPPPPQSQPRLPTTQPVVTSPPPLIAGDPSGNIPSAPATIPEIPAPPAPKPPVRGRPVPTQPKPAQATPPAEQPPPPRLGQIFAPEELRQYNRAIDDSLNRVKRALEILAHKSLNPDQQVEVSRIATFQKQAEQARDAQDMLTAVSLAQRADTLAQDLLGRVP
;
A
#
# COMPACT_ATOMS: atom_id res chain seq x y z
N MET A 1 -0.34 -6.03 63.21
CA MET A 1 -0.31 -7.39 62.61
C MET A 1 -1.52 -8.16 63.09
N PHE A 2 -2.47 -8.47 62.20
CA PHE A 2 -3.45 -9.53 62.42
C PHE A 2 -3.71 -10.19 61.05
N ASN A 3 -3.50 -11.50 60.98
CA ASN A 3 -3.83 -12.31 59.80
C ASN A 3 -5.29 -12.74 59.90
N LEU A 4 -6.03 -12.67 58.79
CA LEU A 4 -7.01 -13.71 58.47
C LEU A 4 -6.99 -13.96 56.95
N ARG A 5 -6.90 -15.24 56.57
CA ARG A 5 -6.86 -15.71 55.19
C ARG A 5 -8.20 -16.36 54.81
N PHE A 6 -8.36 -16.57 53.50
CA PHE A 6 -9.29 -17.50 52.84
C PHE A 6 -10.80 -17.21 52.93
N SER A 7 -11.37 -16.96 51.75
CA SER A 7 -12.68 -17.50 51.40
C SER A 7 -12.69 -17.91 49.92
N PRO A 8 -12.58 -19.20 49.59
CA PRO A 8 -12.82 -19.72 48.25
C PRO A 8 -14.23 -20.33 48.19
N LEU A 9 -15.12 -19.74 47.39
CA LEU A 9 -16.42 -20.32 47.05
C LEU A 9 -16.49 -20.62 45.54
N PRO A 10 -16.39 -21.90 45.13
CA PRO A 10 -16.58 -22.32 43.75
C PRO A 10 -17.98 -22.94 43.52
N VAL A 11 -18.34 -23.09 42.23
CA VAL A 11 -19.46 -23.90 41.69
C VAL A 11 -20.88 -23.31 41.85
N VAL A 12 -21.77 -23.75 40.94
CA VAL A 12 -23.18 -23.36 40.69
C VAL A 12 -23.31 -22.13 39.76
N LEU A 13 -23.93 -22.20 38.57
CA LEU A 13 -24.61 -23.31 37.87
C LEU A 13 -24.36 -23.28 36.33
N ALA A 14 -24.53 -24.43 35.69
CA ALA A 14 -24.74 -24.65 34.26
C ALA A 14 -26.17 -24.25 33.79
N LEU A 15 -26.44 -24.45 32.48
CA LEU A 15 -27.73 -24.30 31.75
C LEU A 15 -28.17 -22.87 31.35
N SER A 16 -27.85 -22.49 30.11
CA SER A 16 -28.84 -21.84 29.23
C SER A 16 -28.74 -22.46 27.83
N SER A 17 -29.53 -23.52 27.66
CA SER A 17 -29.65 -24.31 26.44
C SER A 17 -30.60 -23.64 25.43
N LEU A 18 -30.37 -23.90 24.14
CA LEU A 18 -31.32 -23.74 23.02
C LEU A 18 -32.06 -22.39 22.86
N CYS A 19 -31.71 -21.65 21.80
CA CYS A 19 -32.75 -21.01 20.98
C CYS A 19 -32.34 -20.74 19.52
N SER A 20 -33.18 -21.21 18.59
CA SER A 20 -33.42 -20.67 17.24
C SER A 20 -32.29 -20.70 16.19
N SER A 21 -32.02 -21.92 15.69
CA SER A 21 -31.51 -22.12 14.33
C SER A 21 -32.58 -21.75 13.28
N CYS A 22 -32.69 -20.47 12.92
CA CYS A 22 -33.56 -20.03 11.83
C CYS A 22 -32.97 -20.40 10.46
N LEU A 23 -33.27 -21.62 10.01
CA LEU A 23 -32.97 -22.13 8.67
C LEU A 23 -33.75 -21.36 7.59
N PHE A 24 -33.25 -20.18 7.22
CA PHE A 24 -33.72 -19.45 6.03
C PHE A 24 -33.34 -20.21 4.75
N LYS A 25 -34.19 -21.19 4.38
CA LYS A 25 -34.21 -21.82 3.06
C LYS A 25 -34.54 -20.76 2.01
N LYS A 26 -33.51 -20.09 1.52
CA LYS A 26 -33.61 -19.14 0.41
C LYS A 26 -33.68 -19.96 -0.88
N SER A 27 -34.88 -20.08 -1.45
CA SER A 27 -35.05 -20.73 -2.75
C SER A 27 -34.12 -20.08 -3.78
N PRO A 28 -33.35 -20.85 -4.57
CA PRO A 28 -32.54 -20.27 -5.62
C PRO A 28 -33.49 -19.58 -6.61
N ARG A 29 -33.35 -18.25 -6.75
CA ARG A 29 -33.96 -17.55 -7.87
C ARG A 29 -33.25 -18.05 -9.12
N SER A 30 -33.91 -18.92 -9.87
CA SER A 30 -33.52 -19.29 -11.22
C SER A 30 -33.35 -18.01 -12.04
N PHE A 31 -32.11 -17.68 -12.39
CA PHE A 31 -31.81 -16.55 -13.26
C PHE A 31 -32.29 -16.90 -14.67
N THR A 32 -33.51 -16.51 -15.00
CA THR A 32 -33.92 -16.35 -16.39
C THR A 32 -33.13 -15.18 -16.96
N PRO A 33 -32.18 -15.39 -17.89
CA PRO A 33 -31.53 -14.27 -18.56
C PRO A 33 -32.61 -13.44 -19.28
N PRO A 34 -32.52 -12.10 -19.28
CA PRO A 34 -33.41 -11.29 -20.10
C PRO A 34 -33.22 -11.70 -21.57
N PRO A 35 -34.30 -11.66 -22.39
CA PRO A 35 -34.17 -11.91 -23.82
C PRO A 35 -33.14 -10.91 -24.39
N PRO A 36 -32.30 -11.31 -25.36
CA PRO A 36 -31.28 -10.45 -25.91
C PRO A 36 -31.96 -9.23 -26.55
N GLN A 37 -31.88 -8.08 -25.87
CA GLN A 37 -32.30 -6.82 -26.46
C GLN A 37 -31.41 -6.57 -27.67
N SER A 38 -32.03 -6.53 -28.85
CA SER A 38 -31.39 -6.16 -30.10
C SER A 38 -30.89 -4.73 -29.98
N GLN A 39 -29.65 -4.60 -29.53
CA GLN A 39 -28.98 -3.33 -29.26
C GLN A 39 -29.04 -2.49 -30.54
N PRO A 40 -29.65 -1.29 -30.51
CA PRO A 40 -29.54 -0.37 -31.64
C PRO A 40 -28.06 -0.16 -31.91
N ARG A 41 -27.63 -0.43 -33.16
CA ARG A 41 -26.25 -0.14 -33.55
C ARG A 41 -26.05 1.37 -33.45
N LEU A 42 -25.40 1.80 -32.37
CA LEU A 42 -24.73 3.09 -32.34
C LEU A 42 -23.87 3.16 -33.61
N PRO A 43 -23.87 4.27 -34.36
CA PRO A 43 -22.97 4.42 -35.48
C PRO A 43 -21.57 4.14 -34.98
N THR A 44 -20.86 3.24 -35.65
CA THR A 44 -19.47 2.95 -35.34
C THR A 44 -18.69 4.24 -35.55
N THR A 45 -18.42 4.95 -34.45
CA THR A 45 -17.32 5.91 -34.39
C THR A 45 -16.09 5.09 -34.73
N GLN A 46 -15.67 5.15 -35.99
CA GLN A 46 -14.46 4.48 -36.43
C GLN A 46 -13.35 4.95 -35.49
N PRO A 47 -12.52 4.05 -34.93
CA PRO A 47 -11.28 4.51 -34.36
C PRO A 47 -10.58 5.29 -35.48
N VAL A 48 -10.26 6.56 -35.23
CA VAL A 48 -9.37 7.31 -36.11
C VAL A 48 -8.07 6.53 -36.10
N VAL A 49 -7.86 5.76 -37.17
CA VAL A 49 -6.60 5.12 -37.47
C VAL A 49 -5.63 6.26 -37.71
N THR A 50 -4.90 6.65 -36.68
CA THR A 50 -3.68 7.42 -36.86
C THR A 50 -2.80 6.62 -37.79
N SER A 51 -2.57 7.19 -38.97
CA SER A 51 -1.81 6.58 -40.06
C SER A 51 -0.48 6.02 -39.55
N PRO A 52 -0.03 4.84 -40.03
CA PRO A 52 1.34 4.41 -39.76
C PRO A 52 2.32 5.50 -40.21
N PRO A 53 3.42 5.74 -39.48
CA PRO A 53 4.46 6.64 -39.95
C PRO A 53 4.95 6.16 -41.33
N PRO A 54 5.27 7.09 -42.26
CA PRO A 54 5.66 6.71 -43.60
C PRO A 54 6.90 5.83 -43.56
N LEU A 55 6.82 4.63 -44.17
CA LEU A 55 8.02 3.90 -44.54
C LEU A 55 8.78 4.76 -45.56
N ILE A 56 9.89 5.33 -45.12
CA ILE A 56 10.86 5.95 -46.01
C ILE A 56 11.49 4.82 -46.82
N ALA A 57 11.05 4.69 -48.06
CA ALA A 57 11.72 3.85 -49.04
C ALA A 57 13.13 4.39 -49.23
N GLY A 58 14.14 3.55 -48.96
CA GLY A 58 15.52 3.87 -49.28
C GLY A 58 15.79 3.62 -50.75
N ASP A 59 16.23 4.65 -51.46
CA ASP A 59 16.97 4.55 -52.72
C ASP A 59 18.21 5.46 -52.61
N PRO A 60 19.34 5.15 -53.29
CA PRO A 60 20.66 5.51 -52.77
C PRO A 60 21.22 6.84 -53.31
N SER A 61 22.29 7.29 -52.67
CA SER A 61 23.10 8.50 -52.95
C SER A 61 22.57 9.77 -52.26
N GLY A 62 23.25 10.13 -51.16
CA GLY A 62 22.85 11.26 -50.32
C GLY A 62 23.78 11.46 -49.11
N ASN A 63 25.10 11.53 -49.37
CA ASN A 63 26.17 12.07 -48.51
C ASN A 63 25.86 12.16 -46.99
N ILE A 64 26.28 11.15 -46.22
CA ILE A 64 26.15 11.13 -44.76
C ILE A 64 27.24 12.01 -44.13
N PRO A 65 26.93 13.09 -43.41
CA PRO A 65 27.88 13.70 -42.50
C PRO A 65 28.00 12.78 -41.27
N SER A 66 29.15 12.10 -41.13
CA SER A 66 29.42 11.25 -39.96
C SER A 66 29.37 12.06 -38.67
N ALA A 67 28.28 11.92 -37.92
CA ALA A 67 28.23 12.35 -36.53
C ALA A 67 29.12 11.39 -35.70
N PRO A 68 30.10 11.89 -34.92
CA PRO A 68 30.94 11.02 -34.11
C PRO A 68 30.13 10.41 -32.97
N ALA A 69 30.23 9.08 -32.83
CA ALA A 69 29.61 8.34 -31.73
C ALA A 69 30.41 8.57 -30.42
N THR A 70 30.12 9.66 -29.71
CA THR A 70 30.62 9.86 -28.34
C THR A 70 29.75 9.06 -27.37
N ILE A 71 30.07 7.78 -27.22
CA ILE A 71 29.65 6.98 -26.06
C ILE A 71 30.39 7.53 -24.84
N PRO A 72 29.71 7.89 -23.73
CA PRO A 72 30.40 8.18 -22.48
C PRO A 72 31.06 6.90 -21.95
N GLU A 73 32.36 6.78 -22.15
CA GLU A 73 33.17 5.69 -21.61
C GLU A 73 33.16 5.77 -20.08
N ILE A 74 32.67 4.70 -19.43
CA ILE A 74 32.71 4.59 -17.96
C ILE A 74 34.15 4.23 -17.57
N PRO A 75 34.90 5.11 -16.88
CA PRO A 75 36.28 4.82 -16.55
C PRO A 75 36.37 3.68 -15.53
N ALA A 76 37.29 2.75 -15.78
CA ALA A 76 37.55 1.62 -14.89
C ALA A 76 38.00 2.09 -13.47
N PRO A 77 37.64 1.35 -12.41
CA PRO A 77 38.02 1.73 -11.04
C PRO A 77 39.55 1.68 -10.85
N PRO A 78 40.16 2.69 -10.18
CA PRO A 78 41.60 2.72 -9.98
C PRO A 78 42.05 1.70 -8.93
N ALA A 79 43.23 1.12 -9.15
CA ALA A 79 43.84 0.16 -8.21
C ALA A 79 44.22 0.82 -6.86
N PRO A 80 44.24 0.07 -5.74
CA PRO A 80 44.55 0.62 -4.42
C PRO A 80 46.00 1.12 -4.34
N LYS A 81 46.19 2.36 -3.90
CA LYS A 81 47.53 2.92 -3.59
C LYS A 81 47.85 2.76 -2.10
N PRO A 82 49.11 2.48 -1.72
CA PRO A 82 49.50 2.30 -0.32
C PRO A 82 49.45 3.64 0.45
N PRO A 83 49.25 3.60 1.79
CA PRO A 83 49.06 4.80 2.60
C PRO A 83 50.37 5.55 2.83
N VAL A 84 50.50 6.75 2.26
CA VAL A 84 51.59 7.68 2.59
C VAL A 84 51.20 8.53 3.80
N ARG A 85 52.10 8.56 4.78
CA ARG A 85 51.95 9.21 6.09
C ARG A 85 52.34 10.69 6.00
N GLY A 86 51.56 11.59 6.62
CA GLY A 86 52.10 12.82 7.20
C GLY A 86 51.54 14.17 6.69
N ARG A 87 51.10 14.96 7.68
CA ARG A 87 50.93 16.43 7.81
C ARG A 87 51.53 17.39 6.75
N PRO A 88 51.09 18.67 6.71
CA PRO A 88 50.09 19.34 7.57
C PRO A 88 48.83 19.83 6.84
N VAL A 89 47.79 20.18 7.60
CA VAL A 89 46.51 20.68 7.07
C VAL A 89 46.62 22.16 6.70
N PRO A 90 46.41 22.57 5.43
CA PRO A 90 46.19 23.97 5.09
C PRO A 90 44.84 24.43 5.64
N THR A 91 44.77 25.66 6.15
CA THR A 91 43.53 26.26 6.68
C THR A 91 42.43 26.22 5.63
N GLN A 92 41.43 25.38 5.88
CA GLN A 92 40.24 25.26 5.03
C GLN A 92 39.50 26.60 5.03
N PRO A 93 39.09 27.15 3.86
CA PRO A 93 38.19 28.28 3.83
C PRO A 93 36.93 27.92 4.61
N LYS A 94 36.54 28.80 5.55
CA LYS A 94 35.30 28.66 6.33
C LYS A 94 34.16 28.34 5.35
N PRO A 95 33.46 27.19 5.49
CA PRO A 95 32.31 26.92 4.65
C PRO A 95 31.35 28.09 4.76
N ALA A 96 31.02 28.70 3.64
CA ALA A 96 29.87 29.59 3.58
C ALA A 96 28.69 28.74 4.09
N GLN A 97 28.04 29.18 5.16
CA GLN A 97 26.82 28.54 5.62
C GLN A 97 25.85 28.62 4.44
N ALA A 98 25.57 27.46 3.82
CA ALA A 98 24.44 27.34 2.93
C ALA A 98 23.24 27.81 3.74
N THR A 99 22.63 28.91 3.31
CA THR A 99 21.35 29.35 3.85
C THR A 99 20.42 28.14 3.80
N PRO A 100 19.71 27.81 4.90
CA PRO A 100 18.75 26.72 4.86
C PRO A 100 17.81 27.00 3.67
N PRO A 101 17.55 26.01 2.80
CA PRO A 101 16.52 26.13 1.78
C PRO A 101 15.26 26.64 2.48
N ALA A 102 14.72 27.76 2.01
CA ALA A 102 13.57 28.37 2.64
C ALA A 102 12.49 27.29 2.78
N GLU A 103 12.05 27.05 4.01
CA GLU A 103 11.06 26.03 4.33
C GLU A 103 9.78 26.40 3.57
N GLN A 104 9.59 25.78 2.40
CA GLN A 104 8.38 25.95 1.63
C GLN A 104 7.25 25.52 2.56
N PRO A 105 6.25 26.38 2.82
CA PRO A 105 5.10 25.98 3.61
C PRO A 105 4.57 24.67 3.01
N PRO A 106 4.30 23.63 3.83
CA PRO A 106 3.73 22.40 3.29
C PRO A 106 2.51 22.80 2.45
N PRO A 107 2.39 22.31 1.21
CA PRO A 107 1.35 22.76 0.29
C PRO A 107 0.02 22.64 1.04
N PRO A 108 -0.81 23.71 1.05
CA PRO A 108 -1.96 23.79 1.93
C PRO A 108 -2.81 22.55 1.67
N ARG A 109 -2.80 21.62 2.65
CA ARG A 109 -3.64 20.44 2.55
C ARG A 109 -5.05 20.98 2.53
N LEU A 110 -5.70 20.84 1.37
CA LEU A 110 -7.12 21.06 1.23
C LEU A 110 -7.77 20.06 2.17
N GLY A 111 -8.01 20.49 3.42
CA GLY A 111 -8.67 19.70 4.44
C GLY A 111 -10.02 19.32 3.84
N GLN A 112 -10.13 18.07 3.42
CA GLN A 112 -11.19 17.66 2.52
C GLN A 112 -12.48 17.73 3.33
N ILE A 113 -13.32 18.72 3.03
CA ILE A 113 -14.48 19.06 3.86
C ILE A 113 -15.59 18.03 3.59
N PHE A 114 -15.41 16.84 4.13
CA PHE A 114 -16.39 15.76 4.12
C PHE A 114 -17.64 16.18 4.90
N ALA A 115 -18.81 15.76 4.42
CA ALA A 115 -20.04 15.88 5.20
C ALA A 115 -19.94 15.02 6.49
N PRO A 116 -20.61 15.41 7.59
CA PRO A 116 -20.57 14.65 8.85
C PRO A 116 -21.06 13.19 8.75
N GLU A 117 -21.81 12.85 7.70
CA GLU A 117 -22.21 11.47 7.39
C GLU A 117 -21.09 10.69 6.70
N GLU A 118 -20.42 11.29 5.70
CA GLU A 118 -19.28 10.69 5.00
C GLU A 118 -18.13 10.40 5.96
N LEU A 119 -17.82 11.33 6.88
CA LEU A 119 -16.83 11.11 7.95
C LEU A 119 -17.15 9.87 8.77
N ARG A 120 -18.42 9.64 9.13
CA ARG A 120 -18.84 8.47 9.90
C ARG A 120 -18.74 7.18 9.08
N GLN A 121 -19.02 7.24 7.78
CA GLN A 121 -18.85 6.10 6.87
C GLN A 121 -17.36 5.73 6.69
N TYR A 122 -16.49 6.71 6.45
CA TYR A 122 -15.05 6.47 6.31
C TYR A 122 -14.41 5.97 7.61
N ASN A 123 -14.74 6.56 8.77
CA ASN A 123 -14.24 6.05 10.05
C ASN A 123 -14.66 4.59 10.29
N ARG A 124 -15.92 4.23 10.04
CA ARG A 124 -16.37 2.83 10.11
C ARG A 124 -15.57 1.93 9.16
N ALA A 125 -15.38 2.33 7.91
CA ALA A 125 -14.63 1.54 6.93
C ALA A 125 -13.14 1.36 7.33
N ILE A 126 -12.52 2.37 7.93
CA ILE A 126 -11.17 2.28 8.50
C ILE A 126 -11.16 1.31 9.68
N ASP A 127 -12.03 1.52 10.67
CA ASP A 127 -12.08 0.71 11.90
C ASP A 127 -12.38 -0.77 11.59
N ASP A 128 -13.34 -1.06 10.71
CA ASP A 128 -13.67 -2.42 10.28
C ASP A 128 -12.47 -3.12 9.64
N SER A 129 -11.71 -2.41 8.80
CA SER A 129 -10.54 -2.95 8.10
C SER A 129 -9.34 -3.12 9.04
N LEU A 130 -9.05 -2.14 9.90
CA LEU A 130 -8.00 -2.23 10.91
C LEU A 130 -8.28 -3.34 11.94
N ASN A 131 -9.54 -3.56 12.31
CA ASN A 131 -9.92 -4.66 13.21
C ASN A 131 -9.71 -6.05 12.57
N ARG A 132 -9.96 -6.20 11.27
CA ARG A 132 -9.63 -7.45 10.55
C ARG A 132 -8.12 -7.66 10.46
N VAL A 133 -7.35 -6.61 10.13
CA VAL A 133 -5.88 -6.64 10.10
C VAL A 133 -5.29 -7.04 11.45
N LYS A 134 -5.76 -6.42 12.55
CA LYS A 134 -5.28 -6.73 13.92
C LYS A 134 -5.47 -8.21 14.26
N ARG A 135 -6.68 -8.75 14.05
CA ARG A 135 -6.96 -10.19 14.28
C ARG A 135 -6.14 -11.10 13.37
N ALA A 136 -5.93 -10.72 12.11
CA ALA A 136 -5.10 -11.49 11.19
C ALA A 136 -3.63 -11.53 11.65
N LEU A 137 -3.08 -10.39 12.09
CA LEU A 137 -1.73 -10.31 12.64
C LEU A 137 -1.59 -11.12 13.95
N GLU A 138 -2.60 -11.10 14.83
CA GLU A 138 -2.66 -11.96 16.03
C GLU A 138 -2.62 -13.45 15.67
N ILE A 139 -3.41 -13.89 14.69
CA ILE A 139 -3.40 -15.29 14.21
C ILE A 139 -2.04 -15.64 13.59
N LEU A 140 -1.48 -14.75 12.78
CA LEU A 140 -0.18 -14.96 12.12
C LEU A 140 0.98 -15.01 13.12
N ALA A 141 0.91 -14.28 14.24
CA ALA A 141 1.91 -14.33 15.31
C ALA A 141 1.98 -15.70 16.02
N HIS A 142 0.94 -16.53 15.90
CA HIS A 142 0.91 -17.89 16.43
C HIS A 142 1.26 -18.99 15.39
N LYS A 143 1.54 -18.60 14.13
CA LYS A 143 1.89 -19.54 13.04
C LYS A 143 3.40 -19.55 12.76
N SER A 144 3.89 -20.68 12.24
CA SER A 144 5.28 -20.80 11.77
C SER A 144 5.45 -20.16 10.40
N LEU A 145 5.89 -18.91 10.38
CA LEU A 145 6.09 -18.12 9.16
C LEU A 145 7.49 -18.31 8.58
N ASN A 146 7.58 -18.51 7.26
CA ASN A 146 8.85 -18.47 6.53
C ASN A 146 9.39 -17.02 6.40
N PRO A 147 10.65 -16.81 5.96
CA PRO A 147 11.24 -15.46 5.89
C PRO A 147 10.45 -14.47 5.01
N ASP A 148 9.94 -14.92 3.86
CA ASP A 148 9.18 -14.05 2.94
C ASP A 148 7.83 -13.64 3.55
N GLN A 149 7.15 -14.57 4.23
CA GLN A 149 5.92 -14.31 4.99
C GLN A 149 6.15 -13.33 6.14
N GLN A 150 7.32 -13.36 6.80
CA GLN A 150 7.67 -12.37 7.83
C GLN A 150 7.88 -10.95 7.26
N VAL A 151 8.40 -10.84 6.04
CA VAL A 151 8.47 -9.56 5.31
C VAL A 151 7.05 -9.07 4.96
N GLU A 152 6.15 -9.95 4.53
CA GLU A 152 4.74 -9.62 4.30
C GLU A 152 4.04 -9.13 5.58
N VAL A 153 4.20 -9.82 6.73
CA VAL A 153 3.70 -9.37 8.05
C VAL A 153 4.21 -7.97 8.39
N SER A 154 5.51 -7.74 8.23
CA SER A 154 6.15 -6.44 8.50
C SER A 154 5.58 -5.32 7.62
N ARG A 155 5.27 -5.63 6.36
CA ARG A 155 4.64 -4.72 5.40
C ARG A 155 3.17 -4.43 5.76
N ILE A 156 2.40 -5.45 6.16
CA ILE A 156 1.01 -5.30 6.64
C ILE A 156 0.97 -4.39 7.87
N ALA A 157 1.84 -4.63 8.86
CA ALA A 157 1.94 -3.80 10.06
C ALA A 157 2.36 -2.35 9.76
N THR A 158 3.17 -2.13 8.71
CA THR A 158 3.53 -0.79 8.22
C THR A 158 2.32 -0.09 7.60
N PHE A 159 1.55 -0.75 6.74
CA PHE A 159 0.31 -0.17 6.18
C PHE A 159 -0.74 0.11 7.26
N GLN A 160 -0.86 -0.74 8.28
CA GLN A 160 -1.73 -0.48 9.44
C GLN A 160 -1.34 0.83 10.14
N LYS A 161 -0.05 1.01 10.49
CA LYS A 161 0.43 2.23 11.13
C LYS A 161 0.26 3.47 10.25
N GLN A 162 0.51 3.35 8.95
CA GLN A 162 0.31 4.46 8.00
C GLN A 162 -1.17 4.85 7.87
N ALA A 163 -2.09 3.88 7.93
CA ALA A 163 -3.52 4.15 7.93
C ALA A 163 -3.97 4.88 9.21
N GLU A 164 -3.45 4.44 10.37
CA GLU A 164 -3.69 5.11 11.67
C GLU A 164 -3.15 6.55 11.63
N GLN A 165 -1.90 6.77 11.16
CA GLN A 165 -1.31 8.10 10.97
C GLN A 165 -2.08 9.00 9.98
N ALA A 166 -2.58 8.43 8.87
CA ALA A 166 -3.40 9.18 7.92
C ALA A 166 -4.74 9.60 8.52
N ARG A 167 -5.34 8.76 9.38
CA ARG A 167 -6.56 9.10 10.12
C ARG A 167 -6.32 10.26 11.08
N ASP A 168 -5.21 10.22 11.81
CA ASP A 168 -4.82 11.29 12.76
C ASP A 168 -4.52 12.62 12.02
N ALA A 169 -3.95 12.54 10.81
CA ALA A 169 -3.75 13.68 9.91
C ALA A 169 -5.04 14.16 9.18
N GLN A 170 -6.21 13.62 9.55
CA GLN A 170 -7.53 13.85 8.94
C GLN A 170 -7.65 13.49 7.43
N ASP A 171 -6.71 12.71 6.89
CA ASP A 171 -6.67 12.25 5.51
C ASP A 171 -7.46 10.93 5.35
N MET A 172 -8.78 11.04 5.41
CA MET A 172 -9.70 9.89 5.48
C MET A 172 -9.57 8.96 4.26
N LEU A 173 -9.46 9.50 3.04
CA LEU A 173 -9.32 8.68 1.83
C LEU A 173 -8.02 7.87 1.83
N THR A 174 -6.90 8.51 2.21
CA THR A 174 -5.61 7.82 2.31
C THR A 174 -5.67 6.74 3.39
N ALA A 175 -6.24 7.04 4.56
CA ALA A 175 -6.43 6.07 5.65
C ALA A 175 -7.25 4.84 5.23
N VAL A 176 -8.38 5.03 4.53
CA VAL A 176 -9.20 3.94 3.99
C VAL A 176 -8.39 3.07 3.01
N SER A 177 -7.69 3.70 2.06
CA SER A 177 -6.94 2.97 1.04
C SER A 177 -5.79 2.12 1.61
N LEU A 178 -5.12 2.62 2.64
CA LEU A 178 -4.05 1.92 3.35
C LEU A 178 -4.59 0.77 4.22
N ALA A 179 -5.69 1.01 4.93
CA ALA A 179 -6.33 -0.02 5.76
C ALA A 179 -6.88 -1.18 4.91
N GLN A 180 -7.51 -0.89 3.76
CA GLN A 180 -7.98 -1.92 2.81
C GLN A 180 -6.82 -2.71 2.18
N ARG A 181 -5.70 -2.05 1.86
CA ARG A 181 -4.50 -2.72 1.35
C ARG A 181 -3.90 -3.65 2.40
N ALA A 182 -3.82 -3.22 3.66
CA ALA A 182 -3.37 -4.06 4.76
C ALA A 182 -4.28 -5.28 4.95
N ASP A 183 -5.61 -5.10 4.91
CA ASP A 183 -6.60 -6.16 5.06
C ASP A 183 -6.51 -7.20 3.93
N THR A 184 -6.42 -6.75 2.68
CA THR A 184 -6.26 -7.65 1.52
C THR A 184 -4.99 -8.49 1.61
N LEU A 185 -3.86 -7.88 1.96
CA LEU A 185 -2.59 -8.59 2.14
C LEU A 185 -2.63 -9.56 3.33
N ALA A 186 -3.31 -9.19 4.43
CA ALA A 186 -3.45 -10.06 5.59
C ALA A 186 -4.32 -11.29 5.30
N GLN A 187 -5.39 -11.14 4.51
CA GLN A 187 -6.24 -12.25 4.07
C GLN A 187 -5.52 -13.19 3.10
N ASP A 188 -4.78 -12.64 2.13
CA ASP A 188 -3.96 -13.40 1.18
C ASP A 188 -2.87 -14.22 1.91
N LEU A 189 -2.16 -13.60 2.86
CA LEU A 189 -1.17 -14.28 3.69
C LEU A 189 -1.81 -15.37 4.57
N LEU A 190 -2.96 -15.10 5.21
CA LEU A 190 -3.71 -16.10 5.98
C LEU A 190 -4.12 -17.33 5.13
N GLY A 191 -4.35 -17.15 3.84
CA GLY A 191 -4.65 -18.25 2.91
C GLY A 191 -3.43 -19.09 2.48
N ARG A 192 -2.20 -18.62 2.73
CA ARG A 192 -0.94 -19.25 2.31
C ARG A 192 -0.16 -19.92 3.45
N VAL A 193 -0.52 -19.64 4.70
CA VAL A 193 0.18 -20.15 5.89
C VAL A 193 -0.36 -21.52 6.32
N PRO A 194 0.51 -22.51 6.58
CA PRO A 194 0.09 -23.88 6.96
C PRO A 194 -0.64 -23.91 8.30
#